data_AF-A0A174ZKK3-F1
#
_entry.id   AF-A0A174ZKK3-F1
#
_cell.length_a   1.000
_cell.length_b   1.000
_cell.length_c   1.000
_cell.angle_alpha   90.00
_cell.angle_beta   90.00
_cell.angle_gamma   90.00
#
_symmetry.space_group_name_H-M   'P 1'
#
loop_
_entity.id
_entity.type
_entity.pdbx_description
1 polymer ?
#
loop_
_entity_poly.entity_id
_entity_poly.type
_entity_poly.pdbx_seq_one_letter_code
_entity_poly.pdbx_strand_id
1 'polypeptide(L)' 'MIYACDACKYLFASDEENVTDCPDCGKHQVRPATQEEMREYDERRKEAEEWYNGGGSLG' A
#
# COMPACT_ATOMS: atom_id res chain seq x y z
N MET A 1 2.59 -2.38 -9.59
CA MET A 1 1.15 -2.65 -9.32
C MET A 1 0.90 -2.62 -7.81
N ILE A 2 -0.34 -2.33 -7.37
CA ILE A 2 -0.72 -2.40 -5.95
C ILE A 2 -1.28 -3.78 -5.65
N TYR A 3 -0.81 -4.38 -4.57
CA TYR A 3 -1.21 -5.68 -4.08
C TYR A 3 -1.84 -5.55 -2.68
N ALA A 4 -2.83 -6.39 -2.43
CA ALA A 4 -3.54 -6.50 -1.17
C ALA A 4 -3.33 -7.91 -0.60
N CYS A 5 -2.93 -7.99 0.66
CA CYS A 5 -2.91 -9.25 1.38
C CYS A 5 -4.27 -9.47 2.07
N ASP A 6 -5.00 -10.53 1.74
CA ASP A 6 -6.28 -10.81 2.41
C ASP A 6 -6.11 -11.27 3.86
N ALA A 7 -4.93 -11.78 4.23
CA ALA A 7 -4.67 -12.28 5.57
C ALA A 7 -4.46 -11.16 6.60
N CYS A 8 -3.73 -10.11 6.25
CA CYS A 8 -3.43 -8.98 7.14
C CYS A 8 -3.98 -7.64 6.65
N LYS A 9 -4.68 -7.62 5.50
CA LYS A 9 -5.20 -6.42 4.84
C LYS A 9 -4.13 -5.36 4.53
N TYR A 10 -2.87 -5.79 4.42
CA TYR A 10 -1.77 -4.93 4.04
C TYR A 10 -1.79 -4.63 2.54
N LEU A 11 -1.75 -3.34 2.20
CA LEU A 11 -1.70 -2.82 0.83
C LEU A 11 -0.30 -2.28 0.54
N PHE A 12 0.31 -2.74 -0.55
CA PHE A 12 1.65 -2.33 -0.94
C PHE A 12 1.84 -2.25 -2.44
N ALA A 13 2.71 -1.34 -2.88
CA ALA A 13 3.14 -1.26 -4.26
C ALA A 13 4.32 -2.21 -4.48
N SER A 14 4.28 -3.00 -5.56
CA SER A 14 5.42 -3.78 -6.02
C SER A 14 5.59 -3.64 -7.53
N ASP A 15 6.84 -3.64 -7.98
CA ASP A 15 7.17 -3.65 -9.41
C ASP A 15 7.11 -5.08 -10.01
N GLU A 16 7.16 -6.10 -9.15
CA GLU A 16 7.00 -7.49 -9.55
C GLU A 16 5.54 -7.82 -9.84
N GLU A 17 5.29 -8.48 -10.98
CA GLU A 17 3.95 -8.88 -11.41
C GLU A 17 3.41 -10.11 -10.64
N ASN A 18 4.31 -10.94 -10.10
CA ASN A 18 3.99 -12.24 -9.48
C ASN A 18 4.26 -12.27 -7.97
N VAL A 19 3.87 -11.22 -7.23
CA VAL A 19 4.00 -11.25 -5.78
C VAL A 19 2.95 -12.19 -5.18
N THR A 20 3.41 -13.36 -4.74
CA THR A 20 2.57 -14.32 -4.01
C THR A 20 2.68 -14.13 -2.51
N ASP A 21 3.81 -13.65 -2.03
CA ASP A 21 4.17 -13.68 -0.63
C ASP A 21 3.98 -12.30 -0.01
N CYS A 22 3.21 -12.23 1.08
CA CYS A 22 3.04 -10.95 1.77
C CYS A 22 4.34 -10.59 2.51
N PRO A 23 4.98 -9.43 2.22
CA PRO A 23 6.23 -9.04 2.89
C PRO A 23 6.04 -8.73 4.38
N ASP A 24 4.81 -8.41 4.79
CA ASP A 24 4.48 -8.07 6.18
C ASP A 24 4.21 -9.31 7.04
N CYS A 25 3.39 -10.25 6.54
CA CYS A 25 2.93 -11.40 7.34
C CYS A 25 3.42 -12.77 6.85
N GLY A 26 4.13 -12.83 5.73
CA GLY A 26 4.71 -14.05 5.12
C GLY A 26 3.70 -15.03 4.54
N LYS A 27 2.43 -14.64 4.37
CA LYS A 27 1.36 -15.53 3.85
C LYS A 27 1.21 -15.39 2.34
N HIS A 28 0.91 -16.51 1.69
CA HIS A 28 0.65 -16.60 0.25
C HIS A 28 -0.76 -16.12 -0.17
N GLN A 29 -1.36 -15.22 0.61
CA GLN A 29 -2.71 -14.70 0.36
C GLN A 29 -2.65 -13.28 -0.19
N VAL A 30 -1.76 -13.07 -1.17
CA VAL A 30 -1.60 -11.80 -1.88
C VAL A 30 -2.39 -11.86 -3.18
N ARG A 31 -3.17 -10.80 -3.44
CA ARG A 31 -3.88 -10.60 -4.69
C ARG A 31 -3.66 -9.18 -5.19
N PRO A 32 -3.87 -8.89 -6.48
CA PRO A 32 -3.95 -7.51 -6.94
C PRO A 32 -5.04 -6.75 -6.16
N ALA A 33 -4.72 -5.51 -5.79
CA ALA A 33 -5.67 -4.65 -5.11
C ALA A 33 -6.85 -4.34 -6.04
N THR A 34 -8.05 -4.29 -5.47
CA THR A 34 -9.24 -3.84 -6.17
C THR A 34 -9.17 -2.34 -6.45
N GLN A 35 -10.02 -1.85 -7.34
CA GLN A 35 -10.07 -0.44 -7.70
C GLN A 35 -10.37 0.48 -6.50
N GLU A 36 -11.13 -0.01 -5.53
CA GLU A 36 -11.42 0.69 -4.27
C GLU A 36 -10.17 0.74 -3.37
N GLU A 37 -9.51 -0.40 -3.14
CA GLU A 37 -8.27 -0.48 -2.36
C GLU A 37 -7.13 0.34 -2.99
N MET A 38 -7.06 0.40 -4.32
CA MET A 38 -6.11 1.26 -5.03
C MET A 38 -6.37 2.74 -4.76
N ARG A 39 -7.64 3.16 -4.72
CA ARG A 39 -8.01 4.54 -4.41
C ARG A 39 -7.64 4.88 -2.97
N GLU A 40 -7.99 4.02 -2.01
CA GLU A 40 -7.62 4.17 -0.60
C GLU A 40 -6.09 4.26 -0.43
N TYR A 41 -5.34 3.44 -1.15
CA TYR A 41 -3.88 3.48 -1.12
C TYR A 41 -3.32 4.79 -1.65
N ASP A 42 -3.86 5.28 -2.78
CA ASP A 42 -3.45 6.56 -3.39
C ASP A 42 -3.79 7.75 -2.49
N GLU A 43 -4.99 7.79 -1.91
CA GLU A 43 -5.42 8.83 -0.97
C GLU A 43 -4.52 8.84 0.26
N ARG A 44 -4.25 7.68 0.89
CA ARG A 44 -3.34 7.59 2.04
C ARG A 44 -1.91 7.98 1.70
N ARG A 45 -1.43 7.64 0.50
CA ARG A 45 -0.09 8.03 0.02
C ARG A 45 -0.02 9.53 -0.19
N LYS A 46 -1.04 10.12 -0.80
CA LYS A 46 -1.14 11.56 -1.01
C LYS A 46 -1.23 12.31 0.31
N GLU A 47 -2.05 11.87 1.25
CA GLU A 47 -2.11 12.43 2.61
C GLU A 47 -0.75 12.32 3.32
N ALA A 48 -0.06 11.18 3.21
CA ALA A 48 1.27 10.99 3.80
C ALA A 48 2.33 11.90 3.14
N GLU A 49 2.26 12.08 1.83
CA GLU A 49 3.12 13.01 1.09
C GLU A 49 2.81 14.46 1.41
N GLU A 50 1.54 14.84 1.62
CA GLU A 50 1.12 16.16 2.07
C GLU A 50 1.57 16.42 3.51
N TRP A 51 1.53 15.42 4.39
CA TRP A 51 2.09 15.50 5.73
C TRP A 51 3.61 15.71 5.71
N TYR A 52 4.34 14.99 4.85
CA TYR A 52 5.79 15.14 4.71
C TYR A 52 6.19 16.45 4.02
N ASN A 53 5.46 16.88 2.98
CA ASN A 53 5.78 18.09 2.20
C ASN A 53 5.20 19.38 2.81
N GLY A 54 4.17 19.29 3.65
CA GLY A 54 3.45 20.45 4.22
C GLY A 54 3.77 20.77 5.69
N GLY A 55 4.55 19.94 6.38
CA GLY A 55 4.60 19.98 7.86
C GLY A 55 5.98 19.98 8.51
N GLY A 56 7.06 20.18 7.75
CA GLY A 56 8.39 20.46 8.30
C GLY A 56 8.55 21.90 8.81
N SER A 57 7.59 22.42 9.58
CA SER A 57 7.82 23.58 10.46
C SER A 57 7.69 23.11 11.91
N LEU A 58 8.74 22.43 12.38
CA LEU A 58 9.13 22.52 13.77
C LEU A 58 9.71 23.94 13.96
N GLY A 59 8.87 24.86 14.43
CA GLY A 59 9.21 26.22 14.81
C GLY A 59 8.18 26.75 15.79
#